data_AF-A0A091JVH4-F1
#
_entry.id   AF-A0A091JVH4-F1
#
_cell.length_a   1.000
_cell.length_b   1.000
_cell.length_c   1.000
_cell.angle_alpha   90.00
_cell.angle_beta   90.00
_cell.angle_gamma   90.00
#
_symmetry.space_group_name_H-M   'P 1'
#
loop_
_entity.id
_entity.type
_entity.pdbx_description
1 polymer ?
#
loop_
_entity_poly.entity_id
_entity_poly.type
_entity_poly.pdbx_seq_one_letter_code
_entity_poly.pdbx_strand_id
1 'polypeptide(L)'
;HHHLHLSSCHECLQLENSTIESVRFASAENIPELSDDCNSKLEEKNDDCLARGIKRVNLAGKPPNILIYLGSEPAKAEFEQVKSVLQECIDADSYTLYQLHEEQVLKAPWIDNSLLLIIATEQPISEKNHKQFMKFLSKGGKILGFSSSFTFDGVQIKKKNKLKKIVHELMVSKMDSTEMKLNLLISGCIFEEVMKEDTTKMKILSRLNNTDEDIVIVHLTYGDSGGEAILSQVHLELDVNSMNVQTEEDFNLLKMSNAQRYEILREILTSLGLSCELSKTPMLTPIYLLSSDEEIHLAFLKWLEGNVDAEGLRASSKVSLKFVSSCESKMDIIPSLMPVITEMGSFSSEHFSLKTYQQNLQTKKLGKILLFAEVTTTTMNLLDG
;
A
#
# COMPACT_ATOMS: atom_id res chain seq x y z
N HIS A 1 -15.68 -34.89 27.83
CA HIS A 1 -16.63 -34.43 26.79
C HIS A 1 -16.97 -32.97 27.04
N HIS A 2 -16.55 -32.08 26.12
CA HIS A 2 -17.28 -30.90 25.63
C HIS A 2 -16.30 -30.16 24.69
N HIS A 3 -16.43 -30.45 23.39
CA HIS A 3 -15.68 -29.77 22.33
C HIS A 3 -16.31 -28.39 22.11
N LEU A 4 -15.51 -27.34 22.23
CA LEU A 4 -15.86 -26.02 21.72
C LEU A 4 -15.73 -26.07 20.19
N HIS A 5 -16.88 -26.11 19.53
CA HIS A 5 -17.02 -26.06 18.09
C HIS A 5 -16.75 -24.62 17.63
N LEU A 6 -15.58 -24.36 17.05
CA LEU A 6 -15.35 -23.16 16.23
C LEU A 6 -16.10 -23.37 14.92
N SER A 7 -17.38 -22.98 14.91
CA SER A 7 -18.14 -22.83 13.67
C SER A 7 -17.61 -21.61 12.94
N SER A 8 -16.78 -21.81 11.93
CA SER A 8 -16.53 -20.79 10.91
C SER A 8 -17.87 -20.53 10.21
N CYS A 9 -18.45 -19.36 10.44
CA CYS A 9 -19.64 -18.94 9.71
C CYS A 9 -19.30 -18.87 8.22
N HIS A 10 -20.08 -19.58 7.41
CA HIS A 10 -19.98 -19.58 5.95
C HIS A 10 -20.18 -18.16 5.36
N GLU A 11 -20.83 -17.26 6.11
CA GLU A 11 -20.98 -15.84 5.78
C GLU A 11 -19.66 -15.05 5.87
N CYS A 12 -18.74 -15.39 6.78
CA CYS A 12 -17.44 -14.70 6.89
C CYS A 12 -16.53 -15.00 5.68
N LEU A 13 -16.59 -16.22 5.16
CA LEU A 13 -15.88 -16.64 3.94
C LEU A 13 -16.46 -16.00 2.66
N GLN A 14 -17.75 -15.63 2.66
CA GLN A 14 -18.35 -14.88 1.55
C GLN A 14 -18.03 -13.38 1.63
N LEU A 15 -17.89 -12.81 2.83
CA LEU A 15 -17.45 -11.43 3.04
C LEU A 15 -15.98 -11.19 2.63
N GLU A 16 -15.10 -12.18 2.78
CA GLU A 16 -13.74 -12.13 2.21
C GLU A 16 -13.73 -12.04 0.67
N ASN A 17 -14.81 -12.49 0.01
CA ASN A 17 -14.94 -12.49 -1.45
C ASN A 17 -15.78 -11.32 -2.01
N SER A 18 -16.42 -10.50 -1.15
CA SER A 18 -17.23 -9.33 -1.55
C SER A 18 -16.49 -8.03 -1.24
N THR A 19 -15.69 -7.58 -2.21
CA THR A 19 -14.68 -6.50 -2.09
C THR A 19 -15.19 -5.11 -1.71
N ILE A 20 -16.50 -4.83 -1.81
CA ILE A 20 -17.05 -3.49 -1.48
C ILE A 20 -17.87 -3.48 -0.19
N GLU A 21 -18.44 -4.63 0.19
CA GLU A 21 -19.14 -4.76 1.47
C GLU A 21 -18.15 -4.82 2.63
N SER A 22 -16.99 -5.45 2.46
CA SER A 22 -15.90 -5.41 3.44
C SER A 22 -15.44 -3.98 3.76
N VAL A 23 -15.35 -3.10 2.74
CA VAL A 23 -15.03 -1.66 2.90
C VAL A 23 -16.16 -0.91 3.61
N ARG A 24 -17.42 -1.24 3.30
CA ARG A 24 -18.59 -0.63 3.93
C ARG A 24 -18.67 -0.98 5.43
N PHE A 25 -18.43 -2.24 5.80
CA PHE A 25 -18.43 -2.67 7.20
C PHE A 25 -17.25 -2.09 7.99
N ALA A 26 -16.09 -1.90 7.35
CA ALA A 26 -14.94 -1.22 7.96
C ALA A 26 -15.19 0.27 8.29
N SER A 27 -16.19 0.90 7.65
CA SER A 27 -16.50 2.33 7.83
C SER A 27 -17.66 2.57 8.81
N ALA A 28 -18.32 1.52 9.29
CA ALA A 28 -19.54 1.62 10.10
C ALA A 28 -19.30 1.59 11.62
N GLU A 29 -18.06 1.41 12.07
CA GLU A 29 -17.69 1.57 13.47
C GLU A 29 -17.45 3.05 13.80
N ASN A 30 -18.53 3.83 13.84
CA ASN A 30 -18.53 5.10 14.56
C ASN A 30 -18.39 4.79 16.06
N ILE A 31 -17.15 4.73 16.53
CA ILE A 31 -16.86 4.80 17.96
C ILE A 31 -17.30 6.19 18.42
N PRO A 32 -18.17 6.32 19.45
CA PRO A 32 -18.53 7.63 19.98
C PRO A 32 -17.27 8.37 20.43
N GLU A 33 -17.06 9.59 19.92
CA GLU A 33 -16.01 10.48 20.38
C GLU A 33 -16.15 10.69 21.89
N LEU A 34 -15.13 10.26 22.65
CA LEU A 34 -15.03 10.59 24.07
C LEU A 34 -14.66 12.08 24.17
N SER A 35 -15.40 12.80 25.00
CA SER A 35 -15.18 14.23 25.25
C SER A 35 -13.84 14.48 25.95
N ASP A 36 -12.94 15.20 25.27
CA ASP A 36 -11.69 15.71 25.83
C ASP A 36 -11.95 16.90 26.78
N ASP A 37 -12.34 16.60 28.02
CA ASP A 37 -12.32 17.57 29.11
C ASP A 37 -10.97 17.53 29.84
N CYS A 38 -9.95 18.14 29.25
CA CYS A 38 -8.70 18.47 29.95
C CYS A 38 -8.29 19.91 29.67
N ASN A 39 -8.89 20.83 30.44
CA ASN A 39 -8.41 22.19 30.60
C ASN A 39 -7.03 22.20 31.26
N SER A 40 -5.97 22.44 30.47
CA SER A 40 -4.74 23.05 30.98
C SER A 40 -4.25 24.12 30.02
N LYS A 41 -4.44 25.37 30.44
CA LYS A 41 -3.83 26.56 29.84
C LYS A 41 -2.31 26.40 29.79
N LEU A 42 -1.71 26.47 28.61
CA LEU A 42 -0.30 26.85 28.45
C LEU A 42 -0.14 27.57 27.11
N GLU A 43 0.57 28.69 27.21
CA GLU A 43 0.57 29.84 26.29
C GLU A 43 1.17 29.55 24.91
N GLU A 44 0.57 30.19 23.91
CA GLU A 44 1.04 30.29 22.53
C GLU A 44 2.42 30.95 22.45
N LYS A 45 3.37 30.27 21.81
CA LYS A 45 4.46 30.92 21.09
C LYS A 45 4.50 30.39 19.67
N ASN A 46 4.29 31.33 18.74
CA ASN A 46 4.39 31.20 17.30
C ASN A 46 5.69 30.50 16.88
N ASP A 47 5.57 29.40 16.16
CA ASP A 47 6.57 28.98 15.19
C ASP A 47 5.86 28.49 13.92
N ASP A 48 6.09 29.25 12.85
CA ASP A 48 5.39 29.23 11.58
C ASP A 48 6.22 28.41 10.60
N CYS A 49 6.15 27.06 10.64
CA CYS A 49 6.83 26.23 9.64
C CYS A 49 6.44 24.72 9.61
N LEU A 50 5.16 24.32 9.59
CA LEU A 50 4.81 22.88 9.38
C LEU A 50 3.54 22.61 8.55
N ALA A 51 3.16 23.49 7.63
CA ALA A 51 1.93 23.34 6.82
C ALA A 51 2.11 22.62 5.47
N ARG A 52 3.07 21.69 5.32
CA ARG A 52 3.26 20.96 4.06
C ARG A 52 3.66 19.51 4.30
N GLY A 53 2.66 18.64 4.46
CA GLY A 53 2.88 17.19 4.53
C GLY A 53 1.98 16.43 5.49
N ILE A 54 0.69 16.78 5.60
CA ILE A 54 -0.24 15.90 6.30
C ILE A 54 -0.54 14.74 5.35
N LYS A 55 0.26 13.67 5.45
CA LYS A 55 -0.11 12.34 4.99
C LYS A 55 -1.52 12.08 5.52
N ARG A 56 -2.48 11.75 4.64
CA ARG A 56 -3.74 11.10 5.06
C ARG A 56 -3.37 9.73 5.63
N VAL A 57 -2.92 9.71 6.88
CA VAL A 57 -2.67 8.48 7.62
C VAL A 57 -4.04 7.99 8.07
N ASN A 58 -4.44 6.82 7.59
CA ASN A 58 -5.62 6.14 8.10
C ASN A 58 -5.41 5.87 9.59
N LEU A 59 -6.17 6.57 10.45
CA LEU A 59 -6.16 6.40 11.91
C LEU A 59 -6.51 4.97 12.37
N ALA A 60 -7.03 4.13 11.46
CA ALA A 60 -7.45 2.75 11.71
C ALA A 60 -6.37 1.68 11.50
N GLY A 61 -5.11 2.06 11.21
CA GLY A 61 -4.01 1.09 11.01
C GLY A 61 -4.14 0.21 9.76
N LYS A 62 -5.13 0.47 8.89
CA LYS A 62 -5.32 -0.25 7.62
C LYS A 62 -4.52 0.41 6.50
N PRO A 63 -3.80 -0.38 5.66
CA PRO A 63 -3.06 0.15 4.53
C PRO A 63 -4.00 0.89 3.55
N PRO A 64 -3.55 1.96 2.88
CA PRO A 64 -4.35 2.68 1.88
C PRO A 64 -4.71 1.78 0.69
N ASN A 65 -5.90 1.99 0.14
CA ASN A 65 -6.39 1.20 -1.00
C ASN A 65 -5.99 1.82 -2.34
N ILE A 66 -5.52 0.97 -3.25
CA ILE A 66 -5.30 1.27 -4.66
C ILE A 66 -6.29 0.44 -5.47
N LEU A 67 -7.05 1.09 -6.35
CA LEU A 67 -8.08 0.44 -7.16
C LEU A 67 -7.62 0.32 -8.61
N ILE A 68 -7.88 -0.83 -9.24
CA ILE A 68 -7.55 -1.09 -10.63
C ILE A 68 -8.84 -1.34 -11.41
N TYR A 69 -9.15 -0.46 -12.35
CA TYR A 69 -10.28 -0.55 -13.27
C TYR A 69 -9.80 -1.00 -14.66
N LEU A 70 -10.34 -2.12 -15.14
CA LEU A 70 -9.97 -2.75 -16.41
C LEU A 70 -11.10 -2.77 -17.45
N GLY A 71 -12.24 -2.15 -17.15
CA GLY A 71 -13.43 -2.16 -18.03
C GLY A 71 -14.43 -3.27 -17.69
N SER A 72 -15.30 -3.57 -18.66
CA SER A 72 -16.53 -4.36 -18.48
C SER A 72 -16.28 -5.87 -18.32
N GLU A 73 -15.37 -6.44 -19.13
CA GLU A 73 -15.05 -7.89 -19.12
C GLU A 73 -13.53 -8.13 -19.12
N PRO A 74 -12.83 -7.79 -18.03
CA PRO A 74 -11.39 -8.03 -17.97
C PRO A 74 -11.09 -9.50 -17.73
N ALA A 75 -10.09 -10.03 -18.44
CA ALA A 75 -9.58 -11.36 -18.13
C ALA A 75 -8.91 -11.31 -16.75
N LYS A 76 -9.16 -12.30 -15.88
CA LYS A 76 -8.45 -12.40 -14.58
C LYS A 76 -6.93 -12.34 -14.73
N ALA A 77 -6.42 -12.84 -15.86
CA ALA A 77 -5.01 -12.79 -16.21
C ALA A 77 -4.47 -11.35 -16.37
N GLU A 78 -5.25 -10.43 -16.95
CA GLU A 78 -4.86 -9.02 -17.12
C GLU A 78 -4.74 -8.31 -15.77
N PHE A 79 -5.68 -8.59 -14.85
CA PHE A 79 -5.61 -8.05 -13.50
C PHE A 79 -4.37 -8.51 -12.76
N GLU A 80 -4.10 -9.81 -12.71
CA GLU A 80 -2.92 -10.33 -12.00
C GLU A 80 -1.61 -9.86 -12.63
N GLN A 81 -1.57 -9.67 -13.96
CA GLN A 81 -0.42 -9.12 -14.66
C GLN A 81 -0.11 -7.68 -14.24
N VAL A 82 -1.12 -6.78 -14.32
CA VAL A 82 -0.96 -5.38 -13.90
C VAL A 82 -0.61 -5.31 -12.42
N LYS A 83 -1.28 -6.13 -11.59
CA LYS A 83 -1.03 -6.22 -10.16
C LYS A 83 0.41 -6.67 -9.86
N SER A 84 0.94 -7.68 -10.54
CA SER A 84 2.33 -8.15 -10.36
C SER A 84 3.34 -7.05 -10.63
N VAL A 85 3.19 -6.33 -11.76
CA VAL A 85 4.08 -5.21 -12.11
C VAL A 85 4.02 -4.10 -11.05
N LEU A 86 2.84 -3.79 -10.55
CA LEU A 86 2.66 -2.79 -9.50
C LEU A 86 3.27 -3.24 -8.16
N GLN A 87 3.09 -4.50 -7.76
CA GLN A 87 3.68 -5.06 -6.54
C GLN A 87 5.21 -5.06 -6.55
N GLU A 88 5.84 -5.11 -7.73
CA GLU A 88 7.29 -4.93 -7.86
C GLU A 88 7.74 -3.46 -7.73
N CYS A 89 6.81 -2.51 -7.85
CA CYS A 89 7.09 -1.08 -7.75
C CYS A 89 6.75 -0.47 -6.39
N ILE A 90 5.70 -0.98 -5.73
CA ILE A 90 5.21 -0.48 -4.45
C ILE A 90 5.58 -1.43 -3.32
N ASP A 91 5.63 -0.92 -2.10
CA ASP A 91 5.75 -1.78 -0.93
C ASP A 91 4.46 -2.60 -0.73
N ALA A 92 4.59 -3.92 -0.84
CA ALA A 92 3.47 -4.87 -0.76
C ALA A 92 2.76 -4.85 0.61
N ASP A 93 3.49 -4.46 1.66
CA ASP A 93 2.95 -4.41 3.02
C ASP A 93 2.28 -3.05 3.34
N SER A 94 2.57 -2.02 2.55
CA SER A 94 2.06 -0.66 2.75
C SER A 94 0.74 -0.39 2.04
N TYR A 95 0.37 -1.16 1.01
CA TYR A 95 -0.79 -0.87 0.16
C TYR A 95 -1.61 -2.12 -0.15
N THR A 96 -2.92 -1.95 -0.30
CA THR A 96 -3.80 -3.02 -0.78
C THR A 96 -4.34 -2.73 -2.18
N LEU A 97 -4.13 -3.67 -3.09
CA LEU A 97 -4.54 -3.59 -4.50
C LEU A 97 -5.86 -4.34 -4.71
N TYR A 98 -6.90 -3.63 -5.14
CA TYR A 98 -8.21 -4.21 -5.44
C TYR A 98 -8.64 -3.98 -6.88
N GLN A 99 -9.37 -4.94 -7.44
CA GLN A 99 -10.06 -4.77 -8.71
C GLN A 99 -11.36 -3.97 -8.50
N LEU A 100 -11.56 -2.93 -9.30
CA LEU A 100 -12.81 -2.17 -9.36
C LEU A 100 -13.59 -2.58 -10.60
N HIS A 101 -14.68 -3.31 -10.41
CA HIS A 101 -15.58 -3.69 -11.50
C HIS A 101 -16.47 -2.54 -11.94
N GLU A 102 -16.90 -2.54 -13.20
CA GLU A 102 -17.77 -1.49 -13.76
C GLU A 102 -19.04 -1.25 -12.94
N GLU A 103 -19.70 -2.31 -12.49
CA GLU A 103 -20.91 -2.18 -11.65
C GLU A 103 -20.64 -1.55 -10.28
N GLN A 104 -19.41 -1.62 -9.80
CA GLN A 104 -18.98 -1.09 -8.51
C GLN A 104 -18.61 0.39 -8.58
N VAL A 105 -18.25 0.91 -9.77
CA VAL A 105 -17.91 2.33 -9.96
C VAL A 105 -19.03 3.26 -9.48
N LEU A 106 -20.28 2.85 -9.67
CA LEU A 106 -21.46 3.64 -9.27
C LEU A 106 -21.87 3.42 -7.80
N LYS A 107 -21.29 2.43 -7.12
CA LYS A 107 -21.63 2.09 -5.72
C LYS A 107 -20.67 2.82 -4.78
N ALA A 108 -21.21 3.46 -3.73
CA ALA A 108 -20.38 3.96 -2.63
C ALA A 108 -19.76 2.78 -1.84
N PRO A 109 -18.61 2.94 -1.14
CA PRO A 109 -17.91 4.18 -0.79
C PRO A 109 -16.46 4.28 -1.31
N TRP A 110 -16.13 3.73 -2.47
CA TRP A 110 -14.73 3.61 -2.92
C TRP A 110 -14.00 4.96 -3.07
N ILE A 111 -14.70 6.01 -3.53
CA ILE A 111 -14.16 7.35 -3.76
C ILE A 111 -13.48 7.95 -2.51
N ASP A 112 -14.05 7.67 -1.33
CA ASP A 112 -13.57 8.24 -0.07
C ASP A 112 -12.49 7.37 0.59
N ASN A 113 -12.33 6.12 0.12
CA ASN A 113 -11.45 5.12 0.72
C ASN A 113 -10.29 4.70 -0.19
N SER A 114 -10.13 5.32 -1.36
CA SER A 114 -9.06 5.03 -2.31
C SER A 114 -8.03 6.15 -2.36
N LEU A 115 -6.75 5.79 -2.32
CA LEU A 115 -5.63 6.71 -2.52
C LEU A 115 -5.41 6.99 -4.01
N LEU A 116 -5.38 5.93 -4.81
CA LEU A 116 -5.09 5.97 -6.24
C LEU A 116 -6.09 5.09 -6.99
N LEU A 117 -6.59 5.59 -8.13
CA LEU A 117 -7.34 4.81 -9.11
C LEU A 117 -6.48 4.61 -10.36
N ILE A 118 -6.24 3.35 -10.72
CA ILE A 118 -5.55 2.94 -11.93
C ILE A 118 -6.60 2.55 -12.96
N ILE A 119 -6.53 3.15 -14.15
CA ILE A 119 -7.44 2.86 -15.27
C ILE A 119 -6.60 2.23 -16.38
N ALA A 120 -6.75 0.93 -16.62
CA ALA A 120 -5.99 0.19 -17.62
C ALA A 120 -6.93 -0.48 -18.63
N THR A 121 -7.55 0.32 -19.49
CA THR A 121 -8.48 -0.20 -20.51
C THR A 121 -8.53 0.65 -21.78
N GLU A 122 -8.28 0.01 -22.93
CA GLU A 122 -8.45 0.63 -24.26
C GLU A 122 -9.95 0.83 -24.61
N GLN A 123 -10.85 0.14 -23.91
CA GLN A 123 -12.29 0.23 -24.16
C GLN A 123 -12.83 1.62 -23.78
N PRO A 124 -13.84 2.15 -24.50
CA PRO A 124 -14.44 3.42 -24.16
C PRO A 124 -15.13 3.34 -22.79
N ILE A 125 -14.81 4.28 -21.91
CA ILE A 125 -15.41 4.39 -20.59
C ILE A 125 -16.81 5.00 -20.71
N SER A 126 -17.80 4.40 -20.04
CA SER A 126 -19.16 4.94 -20.04
C SER A 126 -19.22 6.34 -19.41
N GLU A 127 -20.10 7.20 -19.90
CA GLU A 127 -20.21 8.59 -19.42
C GLU A 127 -20.51 8.67 -17.91
N LYS A 128 -21.24 7.68 -17.38
CA LYS A 128 -21.54 7.58 -15.95
C LYS A 128 -20.28 7.31 -15.13
N ASN A 129 -19.43 6.39 -15.58
CA ASN A 129 -18.17 6.06 -14.89
C ASN A 129 -17.19 7.22 -15.00
N HIS A 130 -17.09 7.84 -16.18
CA HIS A 130 -16.28 9.04 -16.38
C HIS A 130 -16.64 10.14 -15.38
N LYS A 131 -17.94 10.43 -15.20
CA LYS A 131 -18.41 11.40 -14.17
C LYS A 131 -17.98 11.03 -12.75
N GLN A 132 -17.96 9.74 -12.38
CA GLN A 132 -17.48 9.33 -11.06
C GLN A 132 -15.97 9.50 -10.92
N PHE A 133 -15.19 9.21 -11.96
CA PHE A 133 -13.74 9.44 -11.95
C PHE A 133 -13.40 10.93 -11.82
N MET A 134 -14.15 11.80 -12.52
CA MET A 134 -14.03 13.25 -12.34
C MET A 134 -14.42 13.71 -10.94
N LYS A 135 -15.46 13.11 -10.34
CA LYS A 135 -15.84 13.37 -8.94
C LYS A 135 -14.72 12.98 -7.98
N PHE A 136 -14.05 11.85 -8.22
CA PHE A 136 -12.89 11.43 -7.42
C PHE A 136 -11.73 12.44 -7.52
N LEU A 137 -11.38 12.88 -8.74
CA LEU A 137 -10.39 13.96 -8.93
C LEU A 137 -10.79 15.26 -8.22
N SER A 138 -12.07 15.66 -8.28
CA SER A 138 -12.55 16.90 -7.62
C SER A 138 -12.35 16.92 -6.10
N LYS A 139 -12.27 15.74 -5.46
CA LYS A 139 -12.02 15.56 -4.03
C LYS A 139 -10.53 15.46 -3.67
N GLY A 140 -9.64 15.67 -4.64
CA GLY A 140 -8.19 15.50 -4.46
C GLY A 140 -7.74 14.04 -4.63
N GLY A 141 -8.54 13.21 -5.29
CA GLY A 141 -8.15 11.86 -5.68
C GLY A 141 -7.08 11.88 -6.78
N LYS A 142 -6.36 10.77 -6.92
CA LYS A 142 -5.28 10.64 -7.90
C LYS A 142 -5.55 9.53 -8.90
N ILE A 143 -5.30 9.77 -10.18
CA ILE A 143 -5.56 8.80 -11.25
C ILE A 143 -4.28 8.47 -12.02
N LEU A 144 -4.06 7.19 -12.32
CA LEU A 144 -3.04 6.73 -13.25
C LEU A 144 -3.70 5.97 -14.40
N GLY A 145 -3.61 6.50 -15.62
CA GLY A 145 -4.14 5.87 -16.82
C GLY A 145 -3.06 5.11 -17.57
N PHE A 146 -3.24 3.80 -17.77
CA PHE A 146 -2.38 2.96 -18.60
C PHE A 146 -3.10 2.60 -19.90
N SER A 147 -2.57 3.06 -21.03
CA SER A 147 -3.10 2.81 -22.38
C SER A 147 -4.62 2.99 -22.46
N SER A 148 -5.13 3.96 -21.70
CA SER A 148 -6.56 4.07 -21.41
C SER A 148 -7.26 5.05 -22.35
N SER A 149 -8.57 4.88 -22.52
CA SER A 149 -9.43 5.85 -23.22
C SER A 149 -9.83 7.07 -22.37
N PHE A 150 -9.43 7.12 -21.10
CA PHE A 150 -9.76 8.20 -20.18
C PHE A 150 -9.01 9.49 -20.51
N THR A 151 -9.72 10.60 -20.60
CA THR A 151 -9.18 11.97 -20.79
C THR A 151 -10.08 13.00 -20.15
N PHE A 152 -9.51 14.18 -19.85
CA PHE A 152 -10.22 15.37 -19.40
C PHE A 152 -9.40 16.63 -19.71
N ASP A 153 -9.96 17.80 -19.40
CA ASP A 153 -9.29 19.12 -19.47
C ASP A 153 -8.72 19.48 -20.86
N GLY A 154 -9.48 19.23 -21.93
CA GLY A 154 -9.09 19.61 -23.29
C GLY A 154 -8.05 18.72 -23.96
N VAL A 155 -7.59 17.67 -23.28
CA VAL A 155 -6.74 16.62 -23.86
C VAL A 155 -7.60 15.65 -24.65
N GLN A 156 -7.26 15.41 -25.91
CA GLN A 156 -7.90 14.40 -26.75
C GLN A 156 -6.94 13.26 -27.07
N ILE A 157 -7.51 12.07 -27.25
CA ILE A 157 -6.78 10.91 -27.75
C ILE A 157 -7.00 10.79 -29.25
N LYS A 158 -5.89 10.76 -30.00
CA LYS A 158 -5.91 10.47 -31.44
C LYS A 158 -5.32 9.10 -31.71
N LYS A 159 -6.04 8.32 -32.53
CA LYS A 159 -5.61 6.99 -32.95
C LYS A 159 -4.62 7.10 -34.12
N LYS A 160 -3.42 6.57 -33.95
CA LYS A 160 -2.37 6.48 -34.98
C LYS A 160 -2.00 5.00 -35.12
N ASN A 161 -2.85 4.25 -35.84
CA ASN A 161 -2.73 2.79 -36.00
C ASN A 161 -1.34 2.31 -36.49
N LYS A 162 -0.58 3.19 -37.16
CA LYS A 162 0.80 2.93 -37.59
C LYS A 162 1.76 2.67 -36.42
N LEU A 163 1.44 3.15 -35.22
CA LEU A 163 2.26 2.99 -34.00
C LEU A 163 1.89 1.74 -33.19
N LYS A 164 0.81 1.04 -33.55
CA LYS A 164 0.31 -0.09 -32.75
C LYS A 164 1.22 -1.30 -32.96
N LYS A 165 1.58 -1.99 -31.86
CA LYS A 165 2.43 -3.19 -31.84
C LYS A 165 3.87 -2.99 -32.34
N ILE A 166 4.39 -1.77 -32.30
CA ILE A 166 5.77 -1.45 -32.66
C ILE A 166 6.45 -0.85 -31.43
N VAL A 167 7.70 -1.24 -31.20
CA VAL A 167 8.52 -0.64 -30.15
C VAL A 167 9.06 0.68 -30.66
N HIS A 168 8.85 1.74 -29.87
CA HIS A 168 9.28 3.08 -30.22
C HIS A 168 10.22 3.63 -29.17
N GLU A 169 11.24 4.35 -29.64
CA GLU A 169 12.09 5.14 -28.76
C GLU A 169 11.31 6.38 -28.31
N LEU A 170 11.33 6.63 -27.01
CA LEU A 170 10.65 7.74 -26.37
C LEU A 170 11.63 8.49 -25.46
N MET A 171 11.43 9.80 -25.37
CA MET A 171 12.11 10.67 -24.41
C MET A 171 11.16 10.94 -23.25
N VAL A 172 11.57 10.61 -22.04
CA VAL A 172 10.86 10.93 -20.79
C VAL A 172 11.61 12.03 -20.08
N SER A 173 10.89 13.09 -19.74
CA SER A 173 11.38 14.11 -18.81
C SER A 173 11.09 13.66 -17.38
N LYS A 174 12.14 13.38 -16.61
CA LYS A 174 12.04 13.12 -15.17
C LYS A 174 11.65 14.38 -14.41
N MET A 175 11.31 14.21 -13.14
CA MET A 175 10.95 15.30 -12.22
C MET A 175 12.13 16.24 -11.93
N ASP A 176 13.37 15.74 -12.00
CA ASP A 176 14.60 16.53 -11.91
C ASP A 176 14.96 17.25 -13.23
N SER A 177 14.08 17.20 -14.24
CA SER A 177 14.27 17.74 -15.59
C SER A 177 15.35 17.04 -16.41
N THR A 178 15.83 15.86 -15.98
CA THR A 178 16.69 15.04 -16.82
C THR A 178 15.89 14.28 -17.88
N GLU A 179 16.44 14.18 -19.08
CA GLU A 179 15.81 13.42 -20.16
C GLU A 179 16.37 12.00 -20.20
N MET A 180 15.46 11.02 -20.27
CA MET A 180 15.78 9.61 -20.36
C MET A 180 15.24 9.05 -21.67
N LYS A 181 16.07 8.28 -22.37
CA LYS A 181 15.66 7.52 -23.55
C LYS A 181 15.40 6.07 -23.19
N LEU A 182 14.31 5.54 -23.69
CA LEU A 182 13.99 4.12 -23.59
C LEU A 182 13.08 3.69 -24.73
N ASN A 183 12.98 2.38 -24.93
CA ASN A 183 12.19 1.78 -25.99
C ASN A 183 11.02 1.03 -25.35
N LEU A 184 9.78 1.43 -25.67
CA LEU A 184 8.57 0.79 -25.14
C LEU A 184 7.48 0.61 -26.21
N LEU A 185 6.52 -0.25 -25.88
CA LEU A 185 5.34 -0.51 -26.68
C LEU A 185 4.26 0.56 -26.43
N ILE A 186 3.61 1.02 -27.49
CA ILE A 186 2.54 2.02 -27.43
C ILE A 186 1.19 1.37 -27.77
N SER A 187 0.12 1.85 -27.15
CA SER A 187 -1.27 1.46 -27.45
C SER A 187 -1.72 1.70 -28.90
N GLY A 188 -0.99 2.55 -29.64
CA GLY A 188 -1.37 3.06 -30.95
C GLY A 188 -2.16 4.37 -30.89
N CYS A 189 -2.19 5.02 -29.73
CA CYS A 189 -2.82 6.30 -29.50
C CYS A 189 -1.81 7.35 -29.02
N ILE A 190 -2.10 8.63 -29.29
CA ILE A 190 -1.31 9.79 -28.85
C ILE A 190 -2.23 10.83 -28.23
N PHE A 191 -1.67 11.72 -27.41
CA PHE A 191 -2.40 12.84 -26.84
C PHE A 191 -2.22 14.10 -27.69
N GLU A 192 -3.32 14.82 -27.93
CA GLU A 192 -3.33 16.14 -28.56
C GLU A 192 -4.03 17.14 -27.63
N GLU A 193 -3.44 18.32 -27.48
CA GLU A 193 -4.03 19.44 -26.74
C GLU A 193 -4.87 20.27 -27.71
N VAL A 194 -6.19 20.32 -27.50
CA VAL A 194 -7.11 20.94 -28.47
C VAL A 194 -7.34 22.42 -28.21
N MET A 195 -7.11 22.91 -26.99
CA MET A 195 -7.25 24.32 -26.65
C MET A 195 -6.05 24.78 -25.82
N LYS A 196 -5.24 25.69 -26.39
CA LYS A 196 -4.27 26.49 -25.64
C LYS A 196 -4.99 27.68 -25.01
N GLU A 197 -5.83 27.42 -24.01
CA GLU A 197 -6.16 28.50 -23.08
C GLU A 197 -5.01 28.59 -22.06
N ASP A 198 -4.58 29.81 -21.69
CA ASP A 198 -3.45 30.10 -20.78
C ASP A 198 -3.58 29.50 -19.35
N THR A 199 -4.58 28.64 -19.15
CA THR A 199 -4.92 27.93 -17.92
C THR A 199 -4.67 26.42 -17.97
N THR A 200 -4.20 25.83 -19.09
CA THR A 200 -3.97 24.39 -19.14
C THR A 200 -2.89 23.97 -18.15
N LYS A 201 -3.31 23.32 -17.06
CA LYS A 201 -2.42 22.75 -16.04
C LYS A 201 -1.87 21.39 -16.50
N MET A 202 -1.50 21.30 -17.78
CA MET A 202 -0.98 20.10 -18.44
C MET A 202 0.54 20.17 -18.53
N LYS A 203 1.22 19.22 -17.89
CA LYS A 203 2.66 19.01 -18.03
C LYS A 203 2.92 17.78 -18.90
N ILE A 204 3.71 17.94 -19.95
CA ILE A 204 4.13 16.83 -20.80
C ILE A 204 5.26 16.09 -20.10
N LEU A 205 5.13 14.77 -19.94
CA LEU A 205 6.15 13.92 -19.32
C LEU A 205 6.93 13.10 -20.35
N SER A 206 6.33 12.77 -21.50
CA SER A 206 7.05 12.01 -22.53
C SER A 206 6.55 12.28 -23.94
N ARG A 207 7.51 12.27 -24.87
CA ARG A 207 7.33 12.40 -26.33
C ARG A 207 8.00 11.23 -27.05
N LEU A 208 7.45 10.86 -28.20
CA LEU A 208 8.10 9.93 -29.11
C LEU A 208 9.24 10.60 -29.84
N ASN A 209 10.33 9.86 -30.05
CA ASN A 209 11.41 10.30 -30.92
C ASN A 209 11.04 10.04 -32.39
N ASN A 210 9.99 10.71 -32.85
CA ASN A 210 9.55 10.71 -34.25
C ASN A 210 9.52 12.14 -34.80
N THR A 211 9.24 12.28 -36.10
CA THR A 211 9.23 13.60 -36.78
C THR A 211 8.24 14.59 -36.19
N ASP A 212 7.17 14.08 -35.57
CA ASP A 212 6.04 14.87 -35.09
C ASP A 212 6.14 15.17 -33.58
N GLU A 213 7.15 14.61 -32.89
CA GLU A 213 7.32 14.63 -31.43
C GLU A 213 6.02 14.32 -30.65
N ASP A 214 5.31 13.29 -31.11
CA ASP A 214 3.99 12.89 -30.61
C ASP A 214 4.01 12.71 -29.08
N ILE A 215 3.00 13.26 -28.39
CA ILE A 215 2.90 13.21 -26.93
C ILE A 215 2.26 11.89 -26.49
N VAL A 216 2.91 11.20 -25.54
CA VAL A 216 2.47 9.87 -25.09
C VAL A 216 2.30 9.73 -23.58
N ILE A 217 2.88 10.63 -22.77
CA ILE A 217 2.61 10.69 -21.33
C ILE A 217 2.38 12.14 -20.91
N VAL A 218 1.27 12.36 -20.20
CA VAL A 218 0.84 13.69 -19.73
C VAL A 218 0.49 13.65 -18.26
N HIS A 219 0.78 14.73 -17.56
CA HIS A 219 0.37 14.99 -16.18
C HIS A 219 -0.62 16.15 -16.18
N LEU A 220 -1.80 15.91 -15.62
CA LEU A 220 -2.92 16.83 -15.56
C LEU A 220 -3.28 17.07 -14.11
N THR A 221 -3.60 18.31 -13.75
CA THR A 221 -4.12 18.63 -12.42
C THR A 221 -5.57 19.11 -12.55
N TYR A 222 -6.40 18.79 -11.56
CA TYR A 222 -7.84 19.04 -11.61
C TYR A 222 -8.35 19.65 -10.31
N GLY A 223 -9.08 20.75 -10.45
CA GLY A 223 -9.66 21.51 -9.34
C GLY A 223 -8.60 22.14 -8.43
N ASP A 224 -9.05 22.62 -7.27
CA ASP A 224 -8.22 23.27 -6.25
C ASP A 224 -7.94 22.34 -5.05
N SER A 225 -8.61 21.19 -5.00
CA SER A 225 -8.46 20.17 -3.95
C SER A 225 -7.20 19.30 -4.13
N GLY A 226 -6.33 19.62 -5.08
CA GLY A 226 -5.12 18.84 -5.38
C GLY A 226 -5.37 17.52 -6.13
N GLY A 227 -6.39 17.46 -6.99
CA GLY A 227 -6.63 16.31 -7.85
C GLY A 227 -5.57 16.21 -8.93
N GLU A 228 -5.00 15.02 -9.15
CA GLU A 228 -3.90 14.83 -10.10
C GLU A 228 -4.15 13.57 -10.93
N ALA A 229 -3.80 13.61 -12.22
CA ALA A 229 -3.88 12.46 -13.09
C ALA A 229 -2.65 12.38 -14.01
N ILE A 230 -2.01 11.22 -14.05
CA ILE A 230 -0.99 10.93 -15.07
C ILE A 230 -1.59 9.93 -16.05
N LEU A 231 -1.59 10.28 -17.34
CA LEU A 231 -2.13 9.45 -18.40
C LEU A 231 -0.99 9.04 -19.33
N SER A 232 -0.85 7.73 -19.55
CA SER A 232 0.16 7.12 -20.41
C SER A 232 -0.52 6.36 -21.54
N GLN A 233 -0.08 6.57 -22.79
CA GLN A 233 -0.37 5.68 -23.92
C GLN A 233 0.75 4.67 -24.18
N VAL A 234 1.76 4.66 -23.32
CA VAL A 234 2.84 3.69 -23.29
C VAL A 234 2.51 2.59 -22.30
N HIS A 235 2.75 1.32 -22.67
CA HIS A 235 2.50 0.17 -21.82
C HIS A 235 3.59 0.04 -20.74
N LEU A 236 3.35 0.67 -19.60
CA LEU A 236 4.19 0.57 -18.40
C LEU A 236 3.75 -0.61 -17.51
N GLU A 237 2.50 -1.03 -17.65
CA GLU A 237 1.78 -2.01 -16.84
C GLU A 237 1.98 -3.46 -17.28
N LEU A 238 2.57 -3.69 -18.46
CA LEU A 238 2.78 -5.03 -19.01
C LEU A 238 4.22 -5.51 -18.76
N ASP A 239 4.38 -6.79 -18.43
CA ASP A 239 5.68 -7.45 -18.44
C ASP A 239 6.18 -7.62 -19.88
N VAL A 240 7.47 -7.42 -20.12
CA VAL A 240 8.12 -7.63 -21.42
C VAL A 240 7.82 -9.03 -21.98
N ASN A 241 7.73 -10.06 -21.13
CA ASN A 241 7.43 -11.44 -21.55
C ASN A 241 5.98 -11.65 -22.03
N SER A 242 5.09 -10.76 -21.60
CA SER A 242 3.66 -10.82 -21.94
C SER A 242 3.30 -9.97 -23.17
N MET A 243 4.22 -9.12 -23.62
CA MET A 243 4.02 -8.26 -24.78
C MET A 243 4.08 -9.08 -26.07
N ASN A 244 3.09 -8.90 -26.94
CA ASN A 244 3.07 -9.52 -28.25
C ASN A 244 3.91 -8.68 -29.23
N VAL A 245 5.20 -8.98 -29.29
CA VAL A 245 6.19 -8.27 -30.09
C VAL A 245 6.36 -8.97 -31.45
N GLN A 246 6.55 -8.19 -32.53
CA GLN A 246 6.62 -8.75 -33.89
C GLN A 246 8.01 -9.31 -34.25
N THR A 247 9.08 -8.78 -33.66
CA THR A 247 10.46 -9.16 -33.98
C THR A 247 11.28 -9.47 -32.71
N GLU A 248 12.32 -10.29 -32.86
CA GLU A 248 13.26 -10.59 -31.77
C GLU A 248 14.11 -9.36 -31.38
N GLU A 249 14.39 -8.49 -32.34
CA GLU A 249 15.09 -7.22 -32.12
C GLU A 249 14.30 -6.29 -31.18
N ASP A 250 13.00 -6.14 -31.44
CA ASP A 250 12.10 -5.36 -30.60
C ASP A 250 12.00 -5.92 -29.17
N PHE A 251 11.99 -7.25 -29.02
CA PHE A 251 11.99 -7.90 -27.70
C PHE A 251 13.27 -7.58 -26.92
N ASN A 252 14.42 -7.61 -27.59
CA ASN A 252 15.70 -7.25 -26.99
C ASN A 252 15.72 -5.77 -26.55
N LEU A 253 15.16 -4.86 -27.35
CA LEU A 253 15.06 -3.43 -26.99
C LEU A 253 14.20 -3.21 -25.74
N LEU A 254 13.06 -3.90 -25.63
CA LEU A 254 12.21 -3.84 -24.44
C LEU A 254 12.92 -4.39 -23.21
N LYS A 255 13.64 -5.50 -23.36
CA LYS A 255 14.41 -6.11 -22.27
C LYS A 255 15.52 -5.19 -21.78
N MET A 256 16.25 -4.55 -22.69
CA MET A 256 17.29 -3.56 -22.35
C MET A 256 16.73 -2.31 -21.67
N SER A 257 15.47 -1.96 -21.97
CA SER A 257 14.76 -0.81 -21.42
C SER A 257 13.96 -1.13 -20.15
N ASN A 258 13.94 -2.39 -19.72
CA ASN A 258 13.03 -2.84 -18.66
C ASN A 258 13.35 -2.21 -17.30
N ALA A 259 14.63 -2.05 -16.97
CA ALA A 259 15.03 -1.40 -15.72
C ALA A 259 14.55 0.07 -15.68
N GLN A 260 14.70 0.77 -16.80
CA GLN A 260 14.25 2.15 -17.00
C GLN A 260 12.73 2.25 -16.94
N ARG A 261 12.00 1.25 -17.47
CA ARG A 261 10.54 1.16 -17.36
C ARG A 261 10.08 1.16 -15.90
N TYR A 262 10.70 0.33 -15.06
CA TYR A 262 10.40 0.29 -13.62
C TYR A 262 10.77 1.58 -12.91
N GLU A 263 11.89 2.20 -13.29
CA GLU A 263 12.32 3.49 -12.74
C GLU A 263 11.26 4.58 -12.99
N ILE A 264 10.80 4.72 -14.24
CA ILE A 264 9.77 5.70 -14.62
C ILE A 264 8.43 5.38 -13.93
N LEU A 265 8.04 4.11 -13.86
CA LEU A 265 6.81 3.71 -13.19
C LEU A 265 6.86 4.06 -11.69
N ARG A 266 7.98 3.78 -11.01
CA ARG A 266 8.20 4.17 -9.61
C ARG A 266 8.17 5.67 -9.42
N GLU A 267 8.76 6.44 -10.33
CA GLU A 267 8.75 7.91 -10.28
C GLU A 267 7.33 8.47 -10.46
N ILE A 268 6.56 7.95 -11.42
CA ILE A 268 5.15 8.30 -11.62
C ILE A 268 4.34 7.99 -10.35
N LEU A 269 4.46 6.79 -9.81
CA LEU A 269 3.76 6.39 -8.58
C LEU A 269 4.16 7.26 -7.38
N THR A 270 5.45 7.59 -7.25
CA THR A 270 5.96 8.47 -6.19
C THR A 270 5.42 9.90 -6.34
N SER A 271 5.32 10.42 -7.57
CA SER A 271 4.72 11.73 -7.84
C SER A 271 3.23 11.75 -7.48
N LEU A 272 2.54 10.62 -7.66
CA LEU A 272 1.17 10.41 -7.20
C LEU A 272 1.10 10.11 -5.69
N GLY A 273 2.18 10.25 -4.93
CA GLY A 273 2.18 10.18 -3.48
C GLY A 273 2.22 8.75 -2.90
N LEU A 274 2.60 7.75 -3.69
CA LEU A 274 2.87 6.40 -3.20
C LEU A 274 4.32 6.28 -2.73
N SER A 275 4.56 5.38 -1.78
CA SER A 275 5.89 4.97 -1.36
C SER A 275 6.34 3.78 -2.20
N CYS A 276 7.37 4.01 -3.02
CA CYS A 276 8.04 3.00 -3.82
C CYS A 276 9.38 2.54 -3.22
N GLU A 277 9.66 2.96 -1.99
CA GLU A 277 10.78 2.44 -1.21
C GLU A 277 10.43 1.02 -0.79
N LEU A 278 11.29 0.05 -1.11
CA LEU A 278 11.17 -1.29 -0.56
C LEU A 278 11.40 -1.16 0.95
N SER A 279 10.32 -1.17 1.73
CA SER A 279 10.45 -1.15 3.18
C SER A 279 11.25 -2.40 3.56
N LYS A 280 12.31 -2.20 4.36
CA LYS A 280 13.00 -3.35 4.95
C LYS A 280 12.01 -3.93 5.94
N THR A 281 11.70 -5.21 5.81
CA THR A 281 10.95 -5.92 6.85
C THR A 281 11.61 -5.62 8.20
N PRO A 282 10.87 -5.06 9.16
CA PRO A 282 11.45 -4.66 10.42
C PRO A 282 12.05 -5.90 11.10
N MET A 283 13.24 -5.74 11.68
CA MET A 283 13.88 -6.86 12.38
C MET A 283 13.00 -7.28 13.56
N LEU A 284 12.80 -8.58 13.71
CA LEU A 284 12.07 -9.14 14.83
C LEU A 284 12.77 -8.75 16.14
N THR A 285 11.98 -8.36 17.13
CA THR A 285 12.47 -7.99 18.46
C THR A 285 12.27 -9.13 19.44
N PRO A 286 13.10 -9.23 20.49
CA PRO A 286 12.89 -10.21 21.54
C PRO A 286 11.55 -9.96 22.24
N ILE A 287 11.00 -11.01 22.84
CA ILE A 287 9.81 -10.92 23.68
C ILE A 287 10.28 -10.60 25.11
N TYR A 288 9.62 -9.68 25.78
CA TYR A 288 9.85 -9.36 27.19
C TYR A 288 8.73 -9.93 28.03
N LEU A 289 9.10 -10.71 29.05
CA LEU A 289 8.20 -11.15 30.09
C LEU A 289 8.11 -10.06 31.16
N LEU A 290 6.99 -9.35 31.19
CA LEU A 290 6.74 -8.26 32.11
C LEU A 290 5.69 -8.66 33.13
N SER A 291 5.83 -8.16 34.35
CA SER A 291 4.88 -8.42 35.43
C SER A 291 4.45 -7.13 36.12
N SER A 292 3.27 -7.16 36.75
CA SER A 292 2.80 -6.04 37.56
C SER A 292 3.53 -5.91 38.89
N ASP A 293 4.05 -7.03 39.40
CA ASP A 293 4.64 -7.15 40.73
C ASP A 293 5.81 -8.16 40.69
N GLU A 294 6.85 -7.90 41.47
CA GLU A 294 8.05 -8.74 41.56
C GLU A 294 7.75 -10.11 42.20
N GLU A 295 6.84 -10.19 43.18
CA GLU A 295 6.42 -11.46 43.79
C GLU A 295 5.71 -12.36 42.77
N ILE A 296 4.82 -11.77 41.96
CA ILE A 296 4.12 -12.48 40.88
C ILE A 296 5.13 -12.94 39.82
N HIS A 297 6.10 -12.09 39.49
CA HIS A 297 7.15 -12.40 38.54
C HIS A 297 7.99 -13.61 39.00
N LEU A 298 8.48 -13.58 40.24
CA LEU A 298 9.27 -14.69 40.81
C LEU A 298 8.45 -15.98 40.92
N ALA A 299 7.18 -15.89 41.31
CA ALA A 299 6.30 -17.04 41.36
C ALA A 299 6.10 -17.68 39.97
N PHE A 300 5.99 -16.85 38.92
CA PHE A 300 5.90 -17.32 37.55
C PHE A 300 7.20 -17.93 37.05
N LEU A 301 8.36 -17.31 37.32
CA LEU A 301 9.66 -17.87 36.94
C LEU A 301 9.90 -19.25 37.57
N LYS A 302 9.53 -19.41 38.85
CA LYS A 302 9.60 -20.72 39.52
C LYS A 302 8.69 -21.76 38.88
N TRP A 303 7.51 -21.36 38.42
CA TRP A 303 6.63 -22.24 37.64
C TRP A 303 7.26 -22.58 36.27
N LEU A 304 7.86 -21.59 35.62
CA LEU A 304 8.48 -21.71 34.30
C LEU A 304 9.64 -22.71 34.31
N GLU A 305 10.49 -22.71 35.35
CA GLU A 305 11.59 -23.68 35.53
C GLU A 305 11.15 -25.14 35.41
N GLY A 306 9.93 -25.47 35.87
CA GLY A 306 9.37 -26.82 35.75
C GLY A 306 8.74 -27.14 34.39
N ASN A 307 8.64 -26.16 33.50
CA ASN A 307 7.93 -26.26 32.22
C ASN A 307 8.84 -26.01 31.00
N VAL A 308 10.10 -25.67 31.20
CA VAL A 308 11.10 -25.53 30.12
C VAL A 308 12.09 -26.69 30.16
N ASP A 309 12.80 -26.91 29.06
CA ASP A 309 13.89 -27.89 29.05
C ASP A 309 15.16 -27.36 29.74
N ALA A 310 16.23 -28.17 29.74
CA ALA A 310 17.50 -27.84 30.38
C ALA A 310 18.20 -26.61 29.78
N GLU A 311 17.80 -26.18 28.57
CA GLU A 311 18.32 -25.00 27.88
C GLU A 311 17.37 -23.79 27.98
N GLY A 312 16.28 -23.90 28.75
CA GLY A 312 15.27 -22.86 28.88
C GLY A 312 14.35 -22.74 27.66
N LEU A 313 14.32 -23.76 26.79
CA LEU A 313 13.53 -23.77 25.58
C LEU A 313 12.18 -24.44 25.84
N ARG A 314 11.12 -23.82 25.29
CA ARG A 314 9.79 -24.38 25.18
C ARG A 314 9.45 -24.51 23.70
N ALA A 315 9.50 -25.74 23.18
CA ALA A 315 9.14 -26.01 21.79
C ALA A 315 7.62 -26.13 21.61
N SER A 316 7.11 -25.53 20.54
CA SER A 316 5.76 -25.78 20.02
C SER A 316 5.82 -26.17 18.54
N SER A 317 4.68 -26.55 17.98
CA SER A 317 4.51 -26.93 16.58
C SER A 317 4.86 -25.81 15.58
N LYS A 318 4.77 -24.54 15.99
CA LYS A 318 4.96 -23.37 15.11
C LYS A 318 6.12 -22.47 15.53
N VAL A 319 6.22 -22.13 16.82
CA VAL A 319 7.27 -21.24 17.36
C VAL A 319 7.82 -21.84 18.64
N SER A 320 9.14 -21.84 18.78
CA SER A 320 9.81 -22.19 20.02
C SER A 320 10.21 -20.94 20.79
N LEU A 321 9.93 -20.92 22.09
CA LEU A 321 10.26 -19.81 22.99
C LEU A 321 11.48 -20.17 23.82
N LYS A 322 12.53 -19.35 23.76
CA LYS A 322 13.75 -19.55 24.55
C LYS A 322 13.81 -18.53 25.68
N PHE A 323 13.57 -18.96 26.91
CA PHE A 323 13.58 -18.09 28.07
C PHE A 323 15.02 -17.83 28.54
N VAL A 324 15.39 -16.57 28.60
CA VAL A 324 16.75 -16.13 28.97
C VAL A 324 16.67 -14.94 29.94
N SER A 325 17.69 -14.78 30.78
CA SER A 325 17.76 -13.67 31.73
C SER A 325 17.90 -12.34 30.99
N SER A 326 18.84 -12.24 30.06
CA SER A 326 19.19 -11.01 29.35
C SER A 326 19.36 -11.23 27.83
N CYS A 327 19.18 -10.19 27.04
CA CYS A 327 19.47 -10.22 25.60
C CYS A 327 20.99 -10.20 25.37
N GLU A 328 21.58 -11.31 24.94
CA GLU A 328 22.95 -11.31 24.44
C GLU A 328 22.99 -10.76 23.01
N SER A 329 24.03 -10.01 22.65
CA SER A 329 24.18 -9.35 21.35
C SER A 329 24.33 -10.30 20.13
N LYS A 330 24.15 -11.62 20.33
CA LYS A 330 24.29 -12.70 19.33
C LYS A 330 23.13 -13.70 19.37
N MET A 331 21.94 -13.29 19.79
CA MET A 331 20.77 -14.14 19.68
C MET A 331 20.13 -14.00 18.30
N ASP A 332 20.07 -15.11 17.57
CA ASP A 332 19.35 -15.18 16.31
C ASP A 332 17.84 -15.16 16.59
N ILE A 333 17.19 -14.04 16.28
CA ILE A 333 15.75 -13.89 16.37
C ILE A 333 15.16 -14.27 15.01
N ILE A 334 14.60 -15.48 14.91
CA ILE A 334 14.09 -16.06 13.67
C ILE A 334 12.62 -16.41 13.89
N PRO A 335 11.72 -16.28 12.90
CA PRO A 335 10.27 -16.56 13.07
C PRO A 335 9.91 -17.85 13.82
N SER A 336 10.73 -18.89 13.76
CA SER A 336 10.53 -20.18 14.45
C SER A 336 11.14 -20.27 15.85
N LEU A 337 12.00 -19.32 16.25
CA LEU A 337 12.69 -19.27 17.54
C LEU A 337 12.73 -17.85 18.08
N MET A 338 11.96 -17.58 19.13
CA MET A 338 11.87 -16.26 19.78
C MET A 338 12.48 -16.30 21.18
N PRO A 339 13.48 -15.45 21.49
CA PRO A 339 13.95 -15.30 22.85
C PRO A 339 12.92 -14.53 23.70
N VAL A 340 12.69 -15.01 24.91
CA VAL A 340 11.87 -14.37 25.94
C VAL A 340 12.80 -13.91 27.07
N ILE A 341 13.00 -12.60 27.17
CA ILE A 341 13.78 -11.94 28.20
C ILE A 341 12.96 -11.92 29.48
N THR A 342 13.49 -12.53 30.53
CA THR A 342 12.83 -12.66 31.82
C THR A 342 13.21 -11.54 32.79
N GLU A 343 14.37 -10.91 32.62
CA GLU A 343 14.79 -9.83 33.53
C GLU A 343 14.08 -8.50 33.24
N MET A 344 13.24 -8.04 34.18
CA MET A 344 12.47 -6.80 34.03
C MET A 344 13.32 -5.52 34.05
N GLY A 345 14.51 -5.54 34.64
CA GLY A 345 15.35 -4.35 34.82
C GLY A 345 15.92 -3.76 33.52
N SER A 346 15.88 -4.51 32.43
CA SER A 346 16.45 -4.13 31.13
C SER A 346 15.42 -3.56 30.14
N PHE A 347 14.13 -3.54 30.49
CA PHE A 347 13.07 -3.18 29.55
C PHE A 347 12.88 -1.67 29.40
N SER A 348 12.93 -1.20 28.15
CA SER A 348 12.56 0.15 27.74
C SER A 348 11.94 0.10 26.35
N SER A 349 10.85 0.83 26.13
CA SER A 349 10.18 0.94 24.83
C SER A 349 9.63 2.36 24.65
N GLU A 350 9.70 2.88 23.43
CA GLU A 350 9.07 4.16 23.06
C GLU A 350 7.54 4.02 22.87
N HIS A 351 7.08 2.80 22.59
CA HIS A 351 5.68 2.50 22.24
C HIS A 351 4.88 1.93 23.41
N PHE A 352 5.55 1.38 24.44
CA PHE A 352 4.88 0.77 25.59
C PHE A 352 5.49 1.17 26.92
N SER A 353 4.61 1.60 27.85
CA SER A 353 4.98 1.95 29.22
C SER A 353 4.33 0.99 30.20
N LEU A 354 5.11 0.08 30.79
CA LEU A 354 4.66 -0.84 31.82
C LEU A 354 4.03 -0.10 33.01
N LYS A 355 4.61 1.04 33.40
CA LYS A 355 4.08 1.89 34.47
C LYS A 355 2.67 2.39 34.17
N THR A 356 2.45 2.88 32.95
CA THR A 356 1.13 3.37 32.51
C THR A 356 0.11 2.23 32.44
N TYR A 357 0.53 1.07 31.91
CA TYR A 357 -0.32 -0.13 31.88
C TYR A 357 -0.76 -0.55 33.29
N GLN A 358 0.18 -0.62 34.25
CA GLN A 358 -0.10 -1.00 35.64
C GLN A 358 -1.07 -0.04 36.33
N GLN A 359 -0.93 1.27 36.12
CA GLN A 359 -1.83 2.28 36.70
C GLN A 359 -3.28 2.13 36.24
N ASN A 360 -3.49 1.64 35.02
CA ASN A 360 -4.81 1.44 34.44
C ASN A 360 -5.36 0.01 34.64
N LEU A 361 -4.58 -0.90 35.21
CA LEU A 361 -4.95 -2.31 35.38
C LEU A 361 -5.91 -2.51 36.57
N GLN A 362 -7.22 -2.56 36.28
CA GLN A 362 -8.27 -2.73 37.30
C GLN A 362 -8.52 -4.20 37.70
N THR A 363 -8.03 -5.15 36.91
CA THR A 363 -8.23 -6.58 37.15
C THR A 363 -7.33 -7.08 38.27
N LYS A 364 -7.86 -8.01 39.09
CA LYS A 364 -7.12 -8.61 40.21
C LYS A 364 -6.22 -9.77 39.80
N LYS A 365 -6.62 -10.55 38.77
CA LYS A 365 -5.91 -11.77 38.34
C LYS A 365 -5.44 -11.72 36.89
N LEU A 366 -6.27 -11.22 35.98
CA LEU A 366 -5.93 -11.13 34.56
C LEU A 366 -4.93 -9.98 34.30
N GLY A 367 -4.01 -10.16 33.35
CA GLY A 367 -3.13 -9.09 32.87
C GLY A 367 -1.99 -8.72 33.82
N LYS A 368 -1.72 -9.55 34.85
CA LYS A 368 -0.61 -9.37 35.80
C LYS A 368 0.74 -9.85 35.27
N ILE A 369 0.71 -10.65 34.21
CA ILE A 369 1.86 -11.13 33.45
C ILE A 369 1.59 -10.80 31.99
N LEU A 370 2.59 -10.26 31.30
CA LEU A 370 2.52 -9.87 29.91
C LEU A 370 3.72 -10.42 29.15
N LEU A 371 3.48 -10.77 27.89
CA LEU A 371 4.53 -10.95 26.89
C LEU A 371 4.44 -9.76 25.95
N PHE A 372 5.50 -8.98 25.87
CA PHE A 372 5.59 -7.80 25.02
C PHE A 372 6.68 -7.96 23.98
N ALA A 373 6.36 -7.76 22.70
CA ALA A 373 7.34 -7.66 21.62
C ALA A 373 6.94 -6.48 20.73
N GLU A 374 7.90 -5.66 20.33
CA GLU A 374 7.64 -4.51 19.45
C GLU A 374 7.36 -4.98 18.01
N VAL A 375 8.16 -5.93 17.54
CA VAL A 375 8.05 -6.52 16.21
C VAL A 375 8.05 -8.03 16.34
N THR A 376 6.92 -8.64 15.97
CA THR A 376 6.74 -10.09 15.88
C THR A 376 6.00 -10.46 14.60
N THR A 377 6.06 -11.72 14.18
CA THR A 377 5.39 -12.17 12.95
C THR A 377 3.87 -12.19 13.11
N THR A 378 3.35 -13.02 14.01
CA THR A 378 1.92 -13.04 14.38
C THR A 378 1.78 -13.45 15.85
N THR A 379 0.82 -12.86 16.55
CA THR A 379 0.50 -13.25 17.94
C THR A 379 -0.20 -14.61 18.01
N MET A 380 -0.87 -15.05 16.94
CA MET A 380 -1.54 -16.36 16.88
C MET A 380 -0.53 -17.51 17.02
N ASN A 381 0.61 -17.42 16.34
CA ASN A 381 1.65 -18.45 16.42
C ASN A 381 2.35 -18.49 17.79
N LEU A 382 2.34 -17.38 18.54
CA LEU A 382 2.90 -17.30 19.89
C LEU A 382 1.96 -17.93 20.94
N LEU A 383 0.65 -17.87 20.73
CA LEU A 383 -0.36 -18.39 21.67
C LEU A 383 -0.66 -19.88 21.49
N ASP A 384 -0.32 -20.46 20.34
CA ASP A 384 -0.37 -21.91 20.09
C ASP A 384 0.77 -22.68 20.79
N GLY A 385 1.68 -21.99 21.50
CA GLY A 385 2.89 -22.56 22.11
C GLY A 385 2.89 -22.76 23.61
#